data_AF-A0A7X6Y6X8-F1
#
_entry.id   AF-A0A7X6Y6X8-F1
#
_cell.length_a   1.000
_cell.length_b   1.000
_cell.length_c   1.000
_cell.angle_alpha   90.00
_cell.angle_beta   90.00
_cell.angle_gamma   90.00
#
_symmetry.space_group_name_H-M   'P 1'
#
loop_
_entity.id
_entity.type
_entity.pdbx_description
1 polymer ?
#
loop_
_entity_poly.entity_id
_entity_poly.type
_entity_poly.pdbx_seq_one_letter_code
_entity_poly.pdbx_strand_id
1 'polypeptide(L)'
;MKVSNLLISGLHITEDHYYYKGTFILSYKSKSLYMDLAELDDHKTLASIKSYFGIEQPIEEIRNELITRIIRKAGITSRNVEGEHFFMLAKD
;
A
#
# COMPACT_ATOMS: atom_id res chain seq x y z
N MET A 1 14.28 10.28 1.51
CA MET A 1 12.97 10.73 0.94
C MET A 1 11.80 10.16 1.73
N LYS A 2 10.58 10.70 1.55
CA LYS A 2 9.36 10.18 2.20
C LYS A 2 8.60 9.15 1.36
N VAL A 3 7.98 8.15 1.98
CA VAL A 3 7.08 7.16 1.33
C VAL A 3 5.98 7.82 0.51
N SER A 4 5.41 8.93 1.01
CA SER A 4 4.38 9.70 0.32
C SER A 4 4.80 10.22 -1.05
N ASN A 5 6.11 10.36 -1.29
CA ASN A 5 6.65 10.78 -2.59
C ASN A 5 6.67 9.64 -3.63
N LEU A 6 6.51 8.37 -3.21
CA LEU A 6 6.40 7.24 -4.14
C LEU A 6 5.06 7.33 -4.88
N LEU A 7 5.07 7.13 -6.18
CA LEU A 7 3.85 6.96 -6.97
C LEU A 7 3.47 5.47 -6.98
N ILE A 8 2.24 5.18 -6.55
CA ILE A 8 1.62 3.86 -6.68
C ILE A 8 0.85 3.86 -8.00
N SER A 9 1.13 2.92 -8.89
CA SER A 9 0.49 2.81 -10.21
C SER A 9 0.24 1.34 -10.58
N GLY A 10 -0.51 1.09 -11.65
CA GLY A 10 -0.81 -0.28 -12.11
C GLY A 10 -1.47 -1.15 -11.04
N LEU A 11 -2.28 -0.56 -10.15
CA LEU A 11 -2.89 -1.27 -9.04
C LEU A 11 -3.95 -2.23 -9.58
N HIS A 12 -3.73 -3.52 -9.39
CA HIS A 12 -4.69 -4.57 -9.67
C HIS A 12 -4.95 -5.35 -8.38
N ILE A 13 -6.16 -5.24 -7.84
CA ILE A 13 -6.57 -5.98 -6.64
C ILE A 13 -7.67 -6.95 -7.02
N THR A 14 -7.49 -8.19 -6.58
CA THR A 14 -8.49 -9.25 -6.68
C THR A 14 -8.79 -9.75 -5.28
N GLU A 15 -10.08 -9.83 -4.94
CA GLU A 15 -10.55 -10.46 -3.72
C GLU A 15 -10.89 -11.92 -4.03
N ASP A 16 -10.29 -12.85 -3.29
CA ASP A 16 -10.57 -14.28 -3.40
C ASP A 16 -10.74 -14.86 -1.99
N HIS A 17 -11.96 -15.25 -1.62
CA HIS A 17 -12.29 -15.85 -0.32
C HIS A 17 -11.70 -15.10 0.90
N TYR A 18 -11.96 -13.78 1.01
CA TYR A 18 -11.42 -12.89 2.07
C TYR A 18 -9.90 -12.64 2.03
N TYR A 19 -9.18 -13.21 1.06
CA TYR A 19 -7.78 -12.87 0.80
C TYR A 19 -7.70 -11.83 -0.31
N TYR A 20 -7.22 -10.65 0.03
CA TYR A 20 -6.89 -9.62 -0.94
C TYR A 20 -5.52 -9.92 -1.54
N LYS A 21 -5.49 -10.29 -2.81
CA LYS A 21 -4.25 -10.32 -3.61
C LYS A 21 -4.18 -9.03 -4.40
N GLY A 22 -3.01 -8.41 -4.42
CA GLY A 22 -2.84 -7.13 -5.09
C GLY A 22 -1.47 -7.01 -5.70
N THR A 23 -1.39 -6.58 -6.96
CA THR A 23 -0.12 -6.19 -7.57
C THR A 23 -0.14 -4.71 -7.87
N PHE A 24 1.02 -4.07 -7.73
CA PHE A 24 1.17 -2.64 -8.00
C PHE A 24 2.62 -2.31 -8.33
N ILE A 25 2.82 -1.10 -8.85
CA ILE A 25 4.13 -0.57 -9.17
C ILE A 25 4.40 0.63 -8.27
N LEU A 26 5.49 0.56 -7.50
CA LEU A 26 6.08 1.71 -6.83
C LEU A 26 7.05 2.39 -7.76
N SER A 27 6.96 3.71 -7.90
CA SER A 27 7.88 4.47 -8.74
C SER A 27 8.28 5.80 -8.12
N TYR A 28 9.51 6.22 -8.40
CA TYR A 28 10.02 7.54 -8.06
C TYR A 28 11.16 7.91 -9.01
N LYS A 29 11.01 9.04 -9.72
CA LYS A 29 11.92 9.46 -10.80
C LYS A 29 12.09 8.32 -11.83
N SER A 30 13.30 7.85 -12.06
CA SER A 30 13.63 6.77 -12.99
C SER A 30 13.63 5.36 -12.36
N LYS A 31 13.24 5.23 -11.08
CA LYS A 31 13.18 3.95 -10.37
C LYS A 31 11.75 3.43 -10.35
N SER A 32 11.59 2.13 -10.60
CA SER A 32 10.30 1.45 -10.47
C SER A 32 10.50 0.04 -9.93
N LEU A 33 9.54 -0.43 -9.13
CA LEU A 33 9.54 -1.75 -8.52
C LEU A 33 8.12 -2.32 -8.58
N TYR A 34 8.01 -3.51 -9.15
CA TYR A 34 6.79 -4.31 -9.10
C TYR A 34 6.68 -4.95 -7.72
N MET A 35 5.49 -4.92 -7.15
CA MET A 35 5.23 -5.36 -5.79
C MET A 35 3.96 -6.20 -5.74
N ASP A 36 3.97 -7.20 -4.87
CA ASP A 36 2.75 -7.86 -4.39
C ASP A 36 2.36 -7.28 -3.01
N LEU A 37 1.07 -7.12 -2.77
CA LEU A 37 0.50 -6.70 -1.49
C LEU A 37 0.91 -7.66 -0.37
N ALA A 38 0.98 -8.96 -0.65
CA ALA A 38 1.40 -9.98 0.31
C ALA A 38 2.87 -9.80 0.76
N GLU A 39 3.71 -9.17 -0.05
CA GLU A 39 5.11 -8.91 0.29
C GLU A 39 5.27 -7.75 1.29
N LEU A 40 4.23 -6.92 1.50
CA LEU A 40 4.28 -5.84 2.48
C LEU A 40 4.24 -6.32 3.94
N ASP A 41 3.95 -7.59 4.17
CA ASP A 41 4.05 -8.23 5.49
C ASP A 41 5.46 -8.76 5.77
N ASP A 42 6.33 -8.84 4.76
CA ASP A 42 7.73 -9.26 4.94
C ASP A 42 8.65 -8.05 5.26
N HIS A 43 9.22 -8.08 6.46
CA HIS A 43 10.17 -7.07 6.91
C HIS A 43 11.40 -6.94 5.98
N LYS A 44 11.88 -8.03 5.38
CA LYS A 44 13.03 -7.96 4.46
C LYS A 44 12.67 -7.21 3.18
N THR A 45 11.46 -7.43 2.68
CA THR A 45 10.94 -6.70 1.54
C THR A 45 10.79 -5.21 1.85
N LEU A 46 10.22 -4.84 2.99
CA LEU A 46 10.12 -3.43 3.40
C LEU A 46 11.50 -2.76 3.58
N ALA A 47 12.47 -3.47 4.14
CA ALA A 47 13.85 -2.99 4.24
C ALA A 47 14.49 -2.78 2.86
N SER A 48 14.19 -3.66 1.91
CA SER A 48 14.67 -3.56 0.53
C SER A 48 14.03 -2.37 -0.19
N ILE A 49 12.73 -2.14 -0.05
CA ILE A 49 12.03 -0.95 -0.56
C ILE A 49 12.65 0.33 0.03
N LYS A 50 12.88 0.34 1.35
CA LYS A 50 13.50 1.47 2.05
C LYS A 50 14.87 1.80 1.45
N SER A 51 15.73 0.80 1.29
CA SER A 51 17.06 0.96 0.72
C SER A 51 17.02 1.39 -0.76
N TYR A 52 16.21 0.70 -1.57
CA TYR A 52 16.12 0.93 -3.02
C TYR A 52 15.69 2.36 -3.38
N PHE A 53 14.71 2.91 -2.66
CA PHE A 53 14.20 4.27 -2.86
C PHE A 53 14.89 5.33 -1.98
N GLY A 54 15.70 4.93 -0.99
CA GLY A 54 16.33 5.87 -0.06
C GLY A 54 15.32 6.53 0.88
N ILE A 55 14.39 5.73 1.42
CA ILE A 55 13.34 6.19 2.33
C ILE A 55 13.94 6.36 3.73
N GLU A 56 13.61 7.45 4.41
CA GLU A 56 14.17 7.74 5.75
C GLU A 56 13.33 7.15 6.88
N GLN A 57 12.02 7.00 6.68
CA GLN A 57 11.07 6.57 7.71
C GLN A 57 11.34 5.16 8.24
N PRO A 58 10.96 4.85 9.49
CA PRO A 58 10.94 3.51 10.04
C PRO A 58 10.15 2.52 9.18
N ILE A 59 10.53 1.24 9.21
CA ILE A 59 9.90 0.19 8.41
C ILE A 59 8.39 0.07 8.67
N GLU A 60 7.97 0.18 9.92
CA GLU A 60 6.55 0.15 10.31
C GLU A 60 5.74 1.30 9.68
N GLU A 61 6.32 2.52 9.64
CA GLU A 61 5.67 3.66 8.99
C GLU A 61 5.58 3.46 7.47
N ILE A 62 6.58 2.83 6.87
CA ILE A 62 6.56 2.50 5.43
C ILE A 62 5.39 1.58 5.12
N ARG A 63 5.22 0.51 5.90
CA ARG A 63 4.11 -0.44 5.72
C ARG A 63 2.76 0.24 5.83
N ASN A 64 2.53 0.95 6.94
CA ASN A 64 1.22 1.56 7.23
C ASN A 64 0.83 2.60 6.18
N GLU A 65 1.78 3.41 5.72
CA GLU A 65 1.54 4.42 4.69
C GLU A 65 1.26 3.77 3.33
N LEU A 66 2.00 2.74 2.94
CA LEU A 66 1.77 2.03 1.67
C LEU A 66 0.38 1.38 1.65
N ILE A 67 0.02 0.63 2.71
CA ILE A 67 -1.28 -0.04 2.83
C ILE A 67 -2.43 0.98 2.77
N THR A 68 -2.34 2.06 3.56
CA THR A 68 -3.35 3.12 3.58
C THR A 68 -3.57 3.71 2.18
N ARG A 69 -2.49 3.96 1.45
CA ARG A 69 -2.56 4.54 0.11
C ARG A 69 -3.09 3.54 -0.93
N ILE A 70 -2.74 2.26 -0.83
CA ILE A 70 -3.27 1.21 -1.70
C ILE A 70 -4.77 1.07 -1.51
N ILE A 71 -5.27 0.99 -0.27
CA ILE A 71 -6.70 0.91 0.05
C ILE A 71 -7.45 2.12 -0.52
N ARG A 72 -6.94 3.34 -0.29
CA ARG A 72 -7.52 4.57 -0.84
C ARG A 72 -7.57 4.56 -2.37
N LYS A 73 -6.48 4.14 -3.01
CA LYS A 73 -6.38 4.11 -4.48
C LYS A 73 -7.26 3.03 -5.11
N ALA A 74 -7.44 1.90 -4.43
CA ALA A 74 -8.31 0.83 -4.88
C ALA A 74 -9.80 1.20 -4.82
N GLY A 75 -10.15 2.30 -4.15
CA GLY A 75 -11.54 2.61 -3.85
C GLY A 75 -12.19 1.52 -3.00
N ILE A 76 -11.39 0.73 -2.28
CA ILE A 76 -11.87 -0.24 -1.27
C ILE A 76 -12.32 0.60 -0.08
N THR A 77 -13.48 1.23 -0.25
CA THR A 77 -14.32 1.63 0.87
C THR A 77 -14.90 0.34 1.42
N SER A 78 -14.59 0.01 2.67
CA SER A 78 -15.17 -1.15 3.36
C SER A 78 -16.67 -1.27 3.06
N ARG A 79 -17.06 -2.26 2.25
CA ARG A 79 -18.43 -2.73 2.14
C ARG A 79 -18.52 -4.09 2.83
N ASN A 80 -18.13 -4.15 4.09
CA ASN A 80 -18.58 -5.24 4.95
C ASN A 80 -19.75 -4.74 5.80
N VAL A 81 -20.94 -5.13 5.35
CA VAL A 81 -22.17 -5.14 6.11
C VAL A 81 -22.04 -6.28 7.12
N GLU A 82 -21.36 -6.04 8.24
CA GLU A 82 -21.59 -6.76 9.50
C GLU A 82 -20.76 -6.11 10.61
N GLY A 83 -21.47 -5.45 11.52
CA GLY A 83 -21.03 -5.23 12.90
C GLY A 83 -19.78 -4.40 13.13
N GLU A 84 -20.01 -3.12 13.41
CA GLU A 84 -19.20 -2.25 14.27
C GLU A 84 -18.00 -1.50 13.66
N HIS A 85 -18.22 -0.17 13.55
CA HIS A 85 -17.26 0.91 13.74
C HIS A 85 -15.93 0.86 12.97
N PHE A 86 -15.76 1.67 11.91
CA PHE A 86 -14.72 2.72 11.91
C PHE A 86 -14.79 3.74 10.74
N PHE A 87 -14.83 5.02 11.14
CA PHE A 87 -14.47 6.30 10.50
C PHE A 87 -14.82 6.61 9.03
N MET A 88 -15.83 7.48 8.93
CA MET A 88 -15.99 8.50 7.88
C MET A 88 -14.69 9.28 7.63
N LEU A 89 -14.43 9.63 6.38
CA LEU A 89 -14.19 11.00 5.93
C LEU A 89 -14.16 11.02 4.39
N ALA A 90 -15.34 11.14 3.79
CA ALA A 90 -15.50 11.73 2.48
C ALA A 90 -16.35 12.98 2.68
N LYS A 91 -15.74 14.15 2.59
CA LYS A 91 -16.42 15.34 2.10
C LYS A 91 -15.42 16.16 1.29
N ASP A 92 -15.87 16.44 0.07
CA ASP A 92 -15.38 17.46 -0.85
C ASP A 92 -15.14 18.81 -0.17
#